data_AF-A0AAE8SSC9-F1
#
_entry.id   AF-A0AAE8SSC9-F1
#
_cell.length_a   1.000
_cell.length_b   1.000
_cell.length_c   1.000
_cell.angle_alpha   90.00
_cell.angle_beta   90.00
_cell.angle_gamma   90.00
#
_symmetry.space_group_name_H-M   'P 1'
#
loop_
_entity.id
_entity.type
_entity.pdbx_description
1 polymer ?
#
loop_
_entity_poly.entity_id
_entity_poly.type
_entity_poly.pdbx_seq_one_letter_code
_entity_poly.pdbx_strand_id
1 'polypeptide(L)'
;MELDGEFKKPAAPAPQPEVSRPPKPDPSNPFGVLDSSDRLQMLFGKYPRLPEQLLKIHEATQPPSSTTTPRAGRPSESRRLENEMWSRAMGIQRGKEALQRARGAAGEDGEGVREYQALVLQLLSSGEGEHAVTRRLGERDEELLRNFVAAETAGSRD
;
A
#
# COMPACT_ATOMS: atom_id res chain seq x y z
N MET A 1 61.34 -30.09 18.15
CA MET A 1 60.80 -29.12 19.13
C MET A 1 59.89 -28.19 18.36
N GLU A 2 58.67 -28.66 18.10
CA GLU A 2 57.57 -27.84 17.56
C GLU A 2 56.92 -27.12 18.75
N LEU A 3 56.85 -25.80 18.65
CA LEU A 3 56.15 -24.92 19.59
C LEU A 3 54.94 -24.37 18.85
N ASP A 4 53.82 -25.08 18.92
CA ASP A 4 52.53 -24.63 18.44
C ASP A 4 51.96 -23.56 19.38
N GLY A 5 52.28 -22.30 19.07
CA GLY A 5 51.65 -21.13 19.66
C GLY A 5 50.28 -20.89 19.01
N GLU A 6 49.23 -21.38 19.66
CA GLU A 6 47.82 -21.14 19.30
C GLU A 6 47.45 -19.65 19.45
N PHE A 7 47.58 -18.88 18.37
CA PHE A 7 47.05 -17.53 18.28
C PHE A 7 45.53 -17.58 18.09
N LYS A 8 44.82 -17.45 19.21
CA LYS A 8 43.39 -17.16 19.30
C LYS A 8 43.05 -15.87 18.52
N LYS A 9 42.55 -16.03 17.29
CA LYS A 9 41.91 -14.96 16.51
C LYS A 9 40.67 -14.48 17.27
N PRO A 10 40.49 -13.18 17.54
CA PRO A 10 39.27 -12.68 18.16
C PRO A 10 38.09 -12.87 17.19
N ALA A 11 37.01 -13.44 17.72
CA ALA A 11 35.76 -13.62 17.01
C ALA A 11 35.26 -12.27 16.47
N ALA A 12 35.01 -12.22 15.17
CA ALA A 12 34.28 -11.13 14.55
C ALA A 12 32.92 -10.97 15.24
N PRO A 13 32.47 -9.74 15.55
CA PRO A 13 31.16 -9.55 16.14
C PRO A 13 30.08 -10.02 15.16
N ALA A 14 29.10 -10.74 15.68
CA ALA A 14 27.92 -11.22 14.98
C ALA A 14 27.23 -10.10 14.17
N PRO A 15 26.58 -10.42 13.04
CA PRO A 15 25.81 -9.44 12.28
C PRO A 15 24.68 -8.92 13.17
N GLN A 16 24.78 -7.65 13.56
CA GLN A 16 23.65 -6.96 14.19
C GLN A 16 22.52 -6.86 13.15
N PRO A 17 21.26 -7.06 13.55
CA PRO A 17 20.13 -6.83 12.67
C PRO A 17 20.17 -5.38 12.21
N GLU A 18 20.33 -5.16 10.90
CA GLU A 18 20.21 -3.83 10.30
C GLU A 18 18.86 -3.26 10.70
N VAL A 19 18.89 -2.28 11.61
CA VAL A 19 17.79 -1.35 11.78
C VAL A 19 17.67 -0.65 10.42
N SER A 20 16.69 -1.07 9.64
CA SER A 20 16.40 -0.55 8.30
C SER A 20 16.42 0.97 8.35
N ARG A 21 17.48 1.57 7.79
CA ARG A 21 17.49 3.01 7.51
C ARG A 21 16.25 3.32 6.67
N PRO A 22 15.53 4.43 6.94
CA PRO A 22 14.42 4.83 6.09
C PRO A 22 14.93 4.90 4.65
N PRO A 23 14.20 4.31 3.69
CA PRO A 23 14.60 4.36 2.28
C PRO A 23 14.76 5.82 1.88
N LYS A 24 15.79 6.12 1.07
CA LYS A 24 15.95 7.46 0.52
C LYS A 24 14.66 7.82 -0.23
N PRO A 25 14.12 9.05 -0.07
CA PRO A 25 12.92 9.45 -0.78
C PRO A 25 13.17 9.29 -2.27
N ASP A 26 12.42 8.39 -2.90
CA ASP A 26 12.46 8.19 -4.34
C ASP A 26 11.84 9.42 -4.98
N PRO A 27 12.58 10.23 -5.77
CA PRO A 27 12.01 11.40 -6.45
C PRO A 27 10.92 11.02 -7.45
N SER A 28 10.82 9.74 -7.82
CA SER A 28 9.75 9.18 -8.62
C SER A 28 8.47 8.95 -7.81
N ASN A 29 8.53 8.79 -6.48
CA ASN A 29 7.34 8.53 -5.67
C ASN A 29 6.48 9.80 -5.53
N PRO A 30 5.28 9.85 -6.14
CA PRO A 30 4.41 11.04 -6.07
C PRO A 30 3.87 11.30 -4.65
N PHE A 31 3.99 10.31 -3.75
CA PHE A 31 3.59 10.41 -2.34
C PHE A 31 4.76 10.60 -1.38
N GLY A 32 5.99 10.79 -1.87
CA GLY A 32 7.18 10.91 -1.02
C GLY A 32 7.11 12.07 -0.01
N VAL A 33 6.32 13.10 -0.29
CA VAL A 33 6.03 14.21 0.64
C VAL A 33 5.36 13.76 1.94
N LEU A 34 4.67 12.61 1.93
CA LEU A 34 4.03 12.07 3.12
C LEU A 34 5.05 11.44 4.08
N ASP A 35 6.13 10.84 3.55
CA ASP A 35 7.14 10.13 4.35
C ASP A 35 7.92 11.07 5.28
N SER A 36 8.12 12.32 4.85
CA SER A 36 8.85 13.35 5.60
C SER A 36 7.95 14.32 6.38
N SER A 37 6.64 14.06 6.47
CA SER A 37 5.70 15.02 7.03
C SER A 37 5.56 14.89 8.55
N ASP A 38 6.11 15.86 9.30
CA ASP A 38 5.94 15.95 10.75
C ASP A 38 4.47 16.04 11.15
N ARG A 39 3.66 16.73 10.36
CA ARG A 39 2.20 16.85 10.60
C ARG A 39 1.51 15.50 10.53
N LEU A 40 1.92 14.65 9.59
CA LEU A 40 1.38 13.30 9.45
C LEU A 40 1.78 12.43 10.66
N GLN A 41 3.02 12.54 11.12
CA GLN A 41 3.49 11.85 12.32
C GLN A 41 2.73 12.30 13.58
N MET A 42 2.51 13.61 13.74
CA MET A 42 1.70 14.15 14.84
C MET A 42 0.26 13.64 14.81
N LEU A 43 -0.32 13.49 13.62
CA LEU A 43 -1.68 12.97 13.47
C LEU A 43 -1.80 11.52 13.98
N PHE A 44 -0.80 10.68 13.71
CA PHE A 44 -0.75 9.32 14.24
C PHE A 44 -0.57 9.27 15.76
N GLY A 45 0.11 10.26 16.34
CA GLY A 45 0.16 10.42 17.80
C GLY A 45 -1.19 10.84 18.39
N LYS A 46 -1.92 11.73 17.72
CA LYS A 46 -3.26 12.21 18.12
C LYS A 46 -4.32 11.11 18.01
N TYR A 47 -4.26 10.29 16.96
CA TYR A 47 -5.20 9.20 16.70
C TYR A 47 -4.46 7.85 16.64
N PRO A 48 -4.20 7.20 17.79
CA PRO A 48 -3.40 5.98 17.84
C PRO A 48 -4.04 4.78 17.12
N ARG A 49 -5.36 4.81 16.89
CA ARG A 49 -6.10 3.77 16.14
C ARG A 49 -6.12 3.99 14.63
N LEU A 50 -5.76 5.19 14.18
CA LEU A 50 -5.77 5.57 12.76
C LEU A 50 -4.93 4.62 11.88
N PRO A 51 -3.72 4.18 12.26
CA PRO A 51 -2.95 3.24 11.45
C PRO A 51 -3.71 1.94 11.17
N GLU A 52 -4.34 1.36 12.20
CA GLU A 52 -5.11 0.12 12.08
C GLU A 52 -6.35 0.33 11.20
N GLN A 53 -7.00 1.48 11.29
CA GLN A 53 -8.15 1.81 10.45
C GLN A 53 -7.76 1.97 8.97
N LEU A 54 -6.62 2.62 8.68
CA LEU A 54 -6.10 2.75 7.32
C LEU A 54 -5.71 1.39 6.74
N LEU A 55 -5.12 0.50 7.56
CA LEU A 55 -4.83 -0.87 7.15
C LEU A 55 -6.11 -1.64 6.79
N LYS A 56 -7.18 -1.54 7.58
CA LYS A 56 -8.48 -2.17 7.26
C LYS A 56 -9.09 -1.65 5.96
N ILE A 57 -8.95 -0.35 5.68
CA ILE A 57 -9.40 0.23 4.40
C ILE A 57 -8.56 -0.33 3.24
N HIS A 58 -7.24 -0.46 3.43
CA HIS A 58 -6.35 -1.04 2.43
C HIS A 58 -6.69 -2.52 2.16
N GLU A 59 -6.91 -3.32 3.21
CA GLU A 59 -7.33 -4.72 3.09
C GLU A 59 -8.62 -4.86 2.26
N ALA A 60 -9.56 -3.93 2.37
CA ALA A 60 -10.78 -3.94 1.56
C ALA A 60 -10.54 -3.73 0.05
N THR A 61 -9.39 -3.18 -0.34
CA THR A 61 -8.99 -3.04 -1.75
C THR A 61 -8.27 -4.27 -2.29
N GLN A 62 -7.81 -5.14 -1.41
CA GLN A 62 -7.14 -6.38 -1.76
C GLN A 62 -8.17 -7.46 -2.10
N PRO A 63 -7.85 -8.38 -3.02
CA PRO A 63 -8.68 -9.56 -3.22
C PRO A 63 -8.84 -10.30 -1.90
N PRO A 64 -10.00 -10.94 -1.65
CA PRO A 64 -10.25 -11.66 -0.41
C PRO A 64 -9.14 -12.69 -0.19
N SER A 65 -8.30 -12.43 0.82
CA SER A 65 -7.18 -13.31 1.14
C SER A 65 -7.70 -14.69 1.52
N SER A 66 -7.20 -15.73 0.86
CA SER A 66 -7.55 -17.13 1.12
C SER A 66 -6.99 -17.67 2.45
N THR A 67 -6.76 -16.81 3.45
CA THR A 67 -6.00 -17.12 4.67
C THR A 67 -6.82 -17.73 5.80
N THR A 68 -8.13 -17.96 5.63
CA THR A 68 -8.79 -19.01 6.41
C THR A 68 -8.18 -20.33 5.94
N THR A 69 -7.22 -20.83 6.73
CA THR A 69 -6.74 -22.20 6.71
C THR A 69 -7.90 -23.10 6.29
N PRO A 70 -7.79 -23.85 5.18
CA PRO A 70 -8.85 -24.75 4.79
C PRO A 70 -8.95 -25.78 5.91
N ARG A 71 -9.93 -25.61 6.80
CA ARG A 71 -10.45 -26.70 7.61
C ARG A 71 -10.99 -27.70 6.60
N ALA A 72 -10.14 -28.65 6.22
CA ALA A 72 -10.41 -29.83 5.38
C ALA A 72 -11.73 -29.73 4.60
N GLY A 73 -11.75 -28.91 3.55
CA GLY A 73 -12.95 -28.65 2.78
C GLY A 73 -12.59 -27.84 1.56
N ARG A 74 -12.93 -28.36 0.38
CA ARG A 74 -12.72 -27.69 -0.91
C ARG A 74 -13.27 -26.25 -0.81
N PRO A 75 -12.57 -25.23 -1.32
CA PRO A 75 -13.15 -23.90 -1.44
C PRO A 75 -14.44 -24.03 -2.25
N SER A 76 -15.54 -23.50 -1.71
CA SER A 76 -16.82 -23.40 -2.41
C SER A 76 -16.61 -22.75 -3.78
N GLU A 77 -17.25 -23.25 -4.83
CA GLU A 77 -17.15 -22.69 -6.18
C GLU A 77 -17.46 -21.19 -6.21
N SER A 78 -18.42 -20.74 -5.39
CA SER A 78 -18.73 -19.32 -5.23
C SER A 78 -17.56 -18.46 -4.77
N ARG A 79 -16.67 -18.99 -3.90
CA ARG A 79 -15.51 -18.25 -3.39
C ARG A 79 -14.35 -18.22 -4.39
N ARG A 80 -14.27 -19.21 -5.28
CA ARG A 80 -13.32 -19.21 -6.40
C ARG A 80 -13.74 -18.21 -7.46
N LEU A 81 -15.02 -18.25 -7.84
CA LEU A 81 -15.60 -17.31 -8.80
C LEU A 81 -15.47 -15.85 -8.32
N GLU A 82 -15.70 -15.58 -7.03
CA GLU A 82 -15.52 -14.22 -6.48
C GLU A 82 -14.06 -13.74 -6.56
N ASN A 83 -13.09 -14.62 -6.35
CA ASN A 83 -11.67 -14.29 -6.46
C ASN A 83 -11.23 -14.16 -7.94
N GLU A 84 -11.78 -14.97 -8.84
CA GLU A 84 -11.57 -14.87 -10.29
C GLU A 84 -12.21 -13.61 -10.90
N MET A 85 -13.30 -13.12 -10.30
CA MET A 85 -13.99 -11.89 -10.69
C MET A 85 -13.42 -10.63 -10.02
N TRP A 86 -12.41 -10.77 -9.15
CA TRP A 86 -11.82 -9.62 -8.47
C TRP A 86 -11.02 -8.76 -9.45
N SER A 87 -11.68 -7.74 -10.00
CA SER A 87 -11.07 -6.75 -10.86
C SER A 87 -10.51 -5.57 -10.06
N ARG A 88 -9.57 -4.84 -10.65
CA ARG A 88 -9.08 -3.56 -10.10
C ARG A 88 -10.21 -2.58 -9.82
N ALA A 89 -11.24 -2.54 -10.68
CA ALA A 89 -12.42 -1.71 -10.48
C ALA A 89 -13.22 -2.13 -9.24
N MET A 90 -13.34 -3.44 -8.98
CA MET A 90 -13.98 -3.96 -7.78
C MET A 90 -13.20 -3.58 -6.52
N GLY A 91 -11.87 -3.71 -6.53
CA GLY A 91 -11.01 -3.27 -5.42
C GLY A 91 -11.13 -1.77 -5.14
N ILE A 92 -11.20 -0.93 -6.19
CA ILE A 92 -11.44 0.51 -6.04
C ILE A 92 -12.81 0.77 -5.41
N GLN A 93 -13.86 0.10 -5.86
CA GLN A 93 -15.21 0.27 -5.32
C GLN A 93 -15.30 -0.13 -3.85
N ARG A 94 -14.72 -1.29 -3.48
CA ARG A 94 -14.65 -1.75 -2.09
C ARG A 94 -13.83 -0.82 -1.21
N GLY A 95 -12.73 -0.29 -1.72
CA GLY A 95 -11.95 0.76 -1.05
C GLY A 95 -12.75 2.02 -0.78
N LYS A 96 -13.53 2.49 -1.76
CA LYS A 96 -14.41 3.66 -1.61
C LYS A 96 -15.46 3.42 -0.53
N GLU A 97 -16.12 2.26 -0.54
CA GLU A 97 -17.11 1.88 0.48
C GLU A 97 -16.50 1.81 1.89
N ALA A 98 -15.33 1.18 2.01
CA ALA A 98 -14.61 1.06 3.28
C ALA A 98 -14.19 2.44 3.81
N LEU A 99 -13.66 3.30 2.95
CA LEU A 99 -13.30 4.67 3.30
C LEU A 99 -14.52 5.50 3.71
N GLN A 100 -15.64 5.41 2.98
CA GLN A 100 -16.88 6.09 3.33
C GLN A 100 -17.40 5.65 4.71
N ARG A 101 -17.38 4.34 4.99
CA ARG A 101 -17.77 3.80 6.30
C ARG A 101 -16.86 4.31 7.42
N ALA A 102 -15.54 4.28 7.20
CA ALA A 102 -14.57 4.75 8.19
C ALA A 102 -14.75 6.25 8.48
N ARG A 103 -15.02 7.07 7.45
CA ARG A 103 -15.34 8.50 7.62
C ARG A 103 -16.64 8.75 8.36
N GLY A 104 -17.62 7.85 8.23
CA GLY A 104 -18.92 7.94 8.90
C GLY A 104 -18.90 7.43 10.34
N ALA A 105 -17.79 6.88 10.83
CA ALA A 105 -17.68 6.41 12.20
C ALA A 105 -17.83 7.58 13.20
N ALA A 106 -18.47 7.29 14.32
CA ALA A 106 -18.63 8.24 15.41
C ALA A 106 -17.33 8.39 16.20
N GLY A 107 -17.14 9.57 16.81
CA GLY A 107 -15.99 9.86 17.66
C GLY A 107 -14.67 9.97 16.91
N GLU A 108 -13.58 9.73 17.65
CA GLU A 108 -12.19 9.90 17.20
C GLU A 108 -11.84 8.99 16.01
N ASP A 109 -12.47 7.81 15.94
CA ASP A 109 -12.28 6.85 14.85
C ASP A 109 -12.66 7.45 13.49
N GLY A 110 -13.76 8.21 13.40
CA GLY A 110 -14.13 8.88 12.15
C GLY A 110 -13.41 10.21 11.95
N GLU A 111 -13.09 10.91 13.04
CA GLU A 111 -12.41 12.19 13.00
C GLU A 111 -10.97 12.05 12.47
N GLY A 112 -10.23 11.06 12.96
CA GLY A 112 -8.87 10.79 12.50
C GLY A 112 -8.81 10.49 11.01
N VAL A 113 -9.78 9.76 10.47
CA VAL A 113 -9.86 9.45 9.03
C VAL A 113 -10.17 10.70 8.20
N ARG A 114 -11.07 11.57 8.67
CA ARG A 114 -11.39 12.84 8.00
C ARG A 114 -10.20 13.80 7.99
N GLU A 115 -9.51 13.92 9.13
CA GLU A 115 -8.33 14.79 9.27
C GLU A 115 -7.15 14.26 8.47
N TYR A 116 -6.93 12.93 8.44
CA TYR A 116 -5.93 12.29 7.59
C TYR A 116 -6.16 12.60 6.11
N GLN A 117 -7.39 12.41 5.62
CA GLN A 117 -7.72 12.70 4.22
C GLN A 117 -7.44 14.17 3.88
N ALA A 118 -7.87 15.10 4.74
CA ALA A 118 -7.65 16.53 4.54
C ALA A 118 -6.16 16.86 4.51
N LEU A 119 -5.38 16.29 5.45
CA LEU A 119 -3.95 16.53 5.54
C LEU A 119 -3.19 15.97 4.34
N VAL A 120 -3.50 14.76 3.89
CA VAL A 120 -2.89 14.16 2.69
C VAL A 120 -3.16 15.02 1.46
N LEU A 121 -4.41 15.45 1.25
CA LEU A 121 -4.76 16.33 0.13
C LEU A 121 -4.01 17.67 0.20
N GLN A 122 -3.89 18.25 1.40
CA GLN A 122 -3.15 19.49 1.61
C GLN A 122 -1.64 19.34 1.35
N LEU A 123 -1.04 18.23 1.80
CA LEU A 123 0.40 17.97 1.58
C LEU A 123 0.69 17.72 0.10
N LEU A 124 -0.19 17.03 -0.61
CA LEU A 124 -0.06 16.80 -2.05
C LEU A 124 -0.26 18.09 -2.85
N SER A 125 -1.20 18.96 -2.45
CA SER A 125 -1.43 20.24 -3.13
C SER A 125 -0.40 21.31 -2.81
N SER A 126 0.23 21.24 -1.63
CA SER A 126 1.31 22.17 -1.24
C SER A 126 2.69 21.75 -1.77
N GLY A 127 2.82 20.53 -2.27
CA GLY A 127 4.01 20.04 -2.97
C GLY A 127 3.78 19.90 -4.48
N GLU A 128 4.80 19.45 -5.21
CA GLU A 128 4.68 19.05 -6.62
C GLU A 128 3.89 17.72 -6.80
N GLY A 129 3.41 17.14 -5.69
CA GLY A 129 2.77 15.83 -5.62
C GLY A 129 1.43 15.76 -6.34
N GLU A 130 0.59 16.80 -6.28
CA GLU A 130 -0.70 16.81 -7.00
C GLU A 130 -0.49 16.66 -8.51
N HIS A 131 0.36 17.48 -9.11
CA HIS A 131 0.69 17.39 -10.53
C HIS A 131 1.36 16.04 -10.89
N ALA A 132 2.18 15.48 -10.00
CA ALA A 132 2.80 14.17 -10.22
C ALA A 132 1.78 13.01 -10.16
N VAL A 133 0.82 13.06 -9.23
CA VAL A 133 -0.28 12.08 -9.13
C VAL A 133 -1.19 12.18 -10.36
N THR A 134 -1.60 13.39 -10.72
CA THR A 134 -2.49 13.65 -11.86
C THR A 134 -1.83 13.23 -13.19
N ARG A 135 -0.53 13.53 -13.38
CA ARG A 135 0.23 13.07 -14.55
C ARG A 135 0.28 11.55 -14.64
N ARG A 136 0.61 10.85 -13.55
CA ARG A 136 0.69 9.38 -13.53
C ARG A 136 -0.66 8.70 -13.77
N LEU A 137 -1.74 9.29 -13.29
CA LEU A 137 -3.09 8.82 -13.58
C LEU A 137 -3.37 8.92 -15.09
N GLY A 138 -3.05 10.07 -15.70
CA GLY A 138 -3.18 10.25 -17.15
C GLY A 138 -2.32 9.27 -17.96
N GLU A 139 -1.04 9.11 -17.61
CA GLU A 139 -0.11 8.18 -18.28
C GLU A 139 -0.62 6.72 -18.22
N ARG A 140 -1.13 6.29 -17.06
CA ARG A 140 -1.69 4.95 -16.90
C ARG A 140 -2.98 4.75 -17.67
N ASP A 141 -3.86 5.74 -17.73
CA ASP A 141 -5.09 5.67 -18.50
C ASP A 141 -4.78 5.62 -20.01
N GLU A 142 -3.77 6.36 -20.45
CA GLU A 142 -3.27 6.31 -21.83
C GLU A 142 -2.68 4.94 -22.18
N GLU A 143 -1.92 4.33 -21.28
CA GLU A 143 -1.38 2.97 -21.45
C GLU A 143 -2.51 1.92 -21.55
N LEU A 144 -3.54 2.03 -20.72
CA LEU A 144 -4.71 1.14 -20.79
C LEU A 144 -5.45 1.30 -22.13
N LEU A 145 -5.61 2.53 -22.61
CA LEU A 145 -6.23 2.80 -23.91
C LEU A 145 -5.38 2.23 -25.05
N ARG A 146 -4.06 2.42 -25.02
CA ARG A 146 -3.13 1.84 -26.02
C ARG A 146 -3.20 0.31 -26.05
N ASN A 147 -3.22 -0.33 -24.88
CA ASN A 147 -3.35 -1.79 -24.77
C ASN A 147 -4.69 -2.29 -25.28
N PHE A 148 -5.77 -1.55 -25.02
CA PHE A 148 -7.10 -1.88 -25.54
C PHE A 148 -7.14 -1.80 -27.08
N VAL A 149 -6.66 -0.69 -27.67
CA VAL A 149 -6.60 -0.51 -29.13
C VAL A 149 -5.69 -1.55 -29.79
N ALA A 150 -4.55 -1.87 -29.18
CA ALA A 150 -3.66 -2.92 -29.67
C ALA A 150 -4.32 -4.32 -29.64
N ALA A 151 -5.08 -4.64 -28.59
CA ALA A 151 -5.82 -5.90 -28.51
C ALA A 151 -6.96 -5.97 -29.54
N GLU A 152 -7.68 -4.87 -29.77
CA GLU A 152 -8.78 -4.80 -30.74
C GLU A 152 -8.28 -4.90 -32.19
N THR A 153 -7.16 -4.24 -32.50
CA THR A 153 -6.54 -4.32 -33.84
C THR A 153 -5.85 -5.67 -34.10
N ALA A 154 -5.40 -6.38 -33.06
CA ALA A 154 -4.85 -7.73 -33.19
C ALA A 154 -5.95 -8.82 -33.31
N GLY A 155 -7.13 -8.60 -32.72
CA GLY A 155 -8.28 -9.52 -32.77
C GLY A 155 -9.17 -9.38 -34.02
N SER A 156 -8.97 -8.36 -34.85
CA SER A 156 -9.79 -8.09 -36.06
C SER A 156 -9.15 -8.62 -37.35
N ARG A 157 -8.43 -9.75 -37.27
CA ARG A 157 -7.76 -10.36 -38.42
C ARG A 157 -7.88 -11.89 -38.41
N ASP A 158 -9.11 -12.37 -38.42
CA ASP A 158 -9.49 -13.72 -38.87
C ASP A 158 -10.74 -13.63 -39.76
#